data_AF-A0A2N3TAB6-F1
#
_entry.id   AF-A0A2N3TAB6-F1
#
_cell.length_a   1.000
_cell.length_b   1.000
_cell.length_c   1.000
_cell.angle_alpha   90.00
_cell.angle_beta   90.00
_cell.angle_gamma   90.00
#
_symmetry.space_group_name_H-M   'P 1'
#
loop_
_entity.id
_entity.type
_entity.pdbx_description
1 polymer ?
#
loop_
_entity_poly.entity_id
_entity_poly.type
_entity_poly.pdbx_seq_one_letter_code
_entity_poly.pdbx_strand_id
1 'polypeptide(L)'
;MSLIGTAVYSKTPFGIDAIWCHTSDDVVTSGTGKGSKKKDINSTKPFEGDYEITYFDNNAEPLGTYQLTIRYDQNCYHLKWIEDMIVVYFGIGIELDNQLHFGYREVITQKTLHIKTDI
;
A
#
# COMPACT_ATOMS: atom_id res chain seq x y z
N MET A 1 16.36 -8.51 1.09
CA MET A 1 16.56 -7.24 0.35
C MET A 1 15.34 -6.37 0.62
N SER A 2 15.41 -5.03 0.55
CA SER A 2 14.23 -4.17 0.77
C SER A 2 13.41 -4.09 -0.50
N LEU A 3 12.14 -4.48 -0.46
CA LEU A 3 11.21 -4.33 -1.58
C LEU A 3 10.89 -2.84 -1.78
N ILE A 4 11.04 -2.35 -3.01
CA ILE A 4 10.63 -1.00 -3.44
C ILE A 4 9.76 -1.16 -4.70
N GLY A 5 8.66 -0.44 -4.75
CA GLY A 5 7.73 -0.47 -5.88
C GLY A 5 7.08 0.88 -6.17
N THR A 6 6.32 0.90 -7.26
CA THR A 6 5.46 2.01 -7.65
C THR A 6 4.08 1.49 -7.99
N ALA A 7 3.07 2.32 -7.78
CA ALA A 7 1.71 1.97 -8.08
C ALA A 7 0.87 3.21 -8.40
N VAL A 8 -0.27 2.95 -9.00
CA VAL A 8 -1.27 3.94 -9.37
C VAL A 8 -2.62 3.50 -8.83
N TYR A 9 -3.31 4.40 -8.13
CA TYR A 9 -4.70 4.21 -7.77
C TYR A 9 -5.63 5.06 -8.64
N SER A 10 -6.68 4.41 -9.14
CA SER A 10 -7.83 5.07 -9.76
C SER A 10 -9.04 4.93 -8.83
N LYS A 11 -9.85 5.99 -8.72
CA LYS A 11 -11.09 5.93 -7.94
C LYS A 11 -12.14 5.08 -8.66
N THR A 12 -12.92 4.36 -7.88
CA THR A 12 -14.16 3.71 -8.30
C THR A 12 -15.32 4.23 -7.46
N PRO A 13 -16.58 3.96 -7.82
CA PRO A 13 -17.72 4.33 -6.99
C PRO A 13 -17.68 3.74 -5.57
N PHE A 14 -16.92 2.65 -5.35
CA PHE A 14 -16.89 1.90 -4.09
C PHE A 14 -15.52 1.92 -3.39
N GLY A 15 -14.52 2.58 -3.98
CA GLY A 15 -13.18 2.66 -3.42
C GLY A 15 -12.11 2.98 -4.46
N ILE A 16 -11.14 2.09 -4.63
CA ILE A 16 -9.98 2.27 -5.50
C ILE A 16 -9.65 0.98 -6.26
N ASP A 17 -9.17 1.14 -7.49
CA ASP A 17 -8.47 0.09 -8.24
C ASP A 17 -6.99 0.45 -8.31
N ALA A 18 -6.14 -0.57 -8.29
CA ALA A 18 -4.69 -0.42 -8.29
C ALA A 18 -4.03 -1.13 -9.48
N ILE A 19 -2.98 -0.51 -10.00
CA ILE A 19 -1.96 -1.16 -10.83
C ILE A 19 -0.63 -0.95 -10.11
N TRP A 20 0.15 -2.02 -9.96
CA TRP A 20 1.42 -1.96 -9.22
C TRP A 20 2.53 -2.69 -9.97
N CYS A 21 3.76 -2.27 -9.71
CA CYS A 21 4.96 -3.03 -10.03
C CYS A 21 6.03 -2.81 -8.95
N HIS A 22 6.83 -3.83 -8.68
CA HIS A 22 7.99 -3.72 -7.81
C HIS A 22 9.13 -4.59 -8.30
N THR A 23 10.30 -4.37 -7.72
CA THR A 23 11.46 -5.21 -7.92
C THR A 23 11.81 -5.89 -6.61
N SER A 24 12.02 -7.21 -6.66
CA SER A 24 12.60 -7.99 -5.57
C SER A 24 13.65 -8.91 -6.17
N ASP A 25 14.87 -8.88 -5.61
CA ASP A 25 15.99 -9.73 -6.05
C ASP A 25 16.19 -9.71 -7.59
N ASP A 26 16.22 -8.51 -8.17
CA ASP A 26 16.35 -8.23 -9.61
C ASP A 26 15.22 -8.76 -10.52
N VAL A 27 14.15 -9.30 -9.94
CA VAL A 27 12.94 -9.71 -10.67
C VAL A 27 11.89 -8.62 -10.57
N VAL A 28 11.41 -8.15 -11.73
CA VAL A 28 10.29 -7.22 -11.82
C VAL A 28 8.98 -8.01 -11.83
N THR A 29 8.10 -7.69 -10.89
CA THR A 29 6.75 -8.24 -10.78
C THR A 29 5.72 -7.13 -10.87
N SER A 30 4.54 -7.46 -11.38
CA SER A 30 3.43 -6.52 -11.51
C SER A 30 2.10 -7.22 -11.25
N GLY A 31 1.06 -6.42 -11.09
CA GLY A 31 -0.29 -6.93 -10.98
C GLY A 31 -1.30 -5.82 -10.74
N THR A 32 -2.44 -6.21 -10.18
CA THR A 32 -3.56 -5.31 -9.90
C THR A 32 -3.97 -5.35 -8.43
N GLY A 33 -4.87 -4.46 -8.04
CA GLY A 33 -5.49 -4.52 -6.72
C GLY A 33 -6.86 -3.88 -6.70
N LYS A 34 -7.68 -4.25 -5.72
CA LYS A 34 -9.02 -3.72 -5.52
C LYS A 34 -9.21 -3.36 -4.06
N GLY A 35 -9.52 -2.10 -3.81
CA GLY A 35 -9.74 -1.54 -2.49
C GLY A 35 -11.18 -1.08 -2.31
N SER A 36 -11.81 -1.51 -1.22
CA SER A 36 -13.12 -1.00 -0.80
C SER A 36 -12.95 0.02 0.31
N LYS A 37 -13.63 1.16 0.19
CA LYS A 37 -13.58 2.22 1.20
C LYS A 37 -14.34 1.76 2.44
N LYS A 38 -13.70 1.78 3.61
CA LYS A 38 -14.30 1.41 4.90
C LYS A 38 -14.86 2.61 5.65
N LYS A 39 -14.23 3.78 5.48
CA LYS A 39 -14.62 5.00 6.18
C LYS A 39 -14.41 6.21 5.29
N ASP A 40 -15.48 6.98 5.12
CA ASP A 40 -15.37 8.32 4.56
C ASP A 40 -14.79 9.26 5.61
N ILE A 41 -13.68 9.88 5.23
CA ILE A 41 -13.17 11.06 5.91
C ILE A 41 -13.78 12.23 5.16
N ASN A 42 -14.42 13.16 5.86
CA ASN A 42 -14.94 14.39 5.26
C ASN A 42 -13.75 15.29 4.86
N SER A 43 -13.12 14.93 3.75
CA SER A 43 -11.94 15.58 3.20
C SER A 43 -12.22 16.05 1.77
N THR A 44 -11.61 17.17 1.41
CA THR A 44 -11.56 17.66 0.03
C THR A 44 -10.55 16.92 -0.83
N LYS A 45 -9.75 16.01 -0.24
CA LYS A 45 -8.70 15.24 -0.92
C LYS A 45 -9.26 13.90 -1.39
N PRO A 46 -9.33 13.66 -2.72
CA PRO A 46 -10.12 12.55 -3.26
C PRO A 46 -9.74 11.15 -2.81
N PHE A 47 -8.45 10.92 -2.51
CA PHE A 47 -7.93 9.61 -2.12
C PHE A 47 -7.79 9.44 -0.61
N GLU A 48 -8.07 10.47 0.20
CA GLU A 48 -8.03 10.31 1.65
C GLU A 48 -9.13 9.38 2.15
N GLY A 49 -8.73 8.43 2.99
CA GLY A 49 -9.64 7.43 3.52
C GLY A 49 -8.94 6.22 4.11
N ASP A 50 -9.77 5.36 4.70
CA ASP A 50 -9.37 4.02 5.13
C ASP A 50 -10.03 3.00 4.21
N TYR A 51 -9.23 2.04 3.76
CA TYR A 51 -9.59 1.03 2.76
C TYR A 51 -9.21 -0.35 3.26
N GLU A 52 -9.87 -1.37 2.73
CA GLU A 52 -9.36 -2.74 2.71
C GLU A 52 -9.06 -3.08 1.26
N ILE A 53 -7.80 -3.42 0.98
CA ILE A 53 -7.29 -3.63 -0.38
C ILE A 53 -6.69 -5.02 -0.53
N THR A 54 -7.14 -5.74 -1.55
CA THR A 54 -6.57 -7.02 -1.97
C THR A 54 -5.75 -6.81 -3.24
N TYR A 55 -4.53 -7.36 -3.27
CA TYR A 55 -3.68 -7.36 -4.46
C TYR A 55 -3.67 -8.73 -5.14
N PHE A 56 -3.47 -8.70 -6.45
CA PHE A 56 -3.47 -9.86 -7.33
C PHE A 56 -2.26 -9.80 -8.26
N ASP A 57 -1.70 -10.95 -8.59
CA ASP A 57 -0.66 -11.06 -9.61
C ASP A 57 -1.24 -10.89 -11.04
N ASN A 58 -0.39 -11.05 -12.05
CA ASN A 58 -0.79 -10.99 -13.46
C ASN A 58 -1.73 -12.13 -13.90
N ASN A 59 -1.85 -13.20 -13.12
CA ASN A 59 -2.78 -14.31 -13.35
C ASN A 59 -4.11 -14.13 -12.59
N ALA A 60 -4.30 -12.98 -11.94
CA ALA A 60 -5.42 -12.68 -11.04
C ALA A 60 -5.47 -13.56 -9.77
N GLU A 61 -4.35 -14.18 -9.39
CA GLU A 61 -4.22 -14.92 -8.14
C GLU A 61 -3.99 -13.94 -6.97
N PRO A 62 -4.71 -14.09 -5.84
CA PRO A 62 -4.60 -13.19 -4.71
C PRO A 62 -3.23 -13.34 -4.02
N LEU A 63 -2.56 -12.21 -3.81
CA LEU A 63 -1.27 -12.13 -3.12
C LEU A 63 -1.40 -11.77 -1.65
N GLY A 64 -2.43 -11.00 -1.28
CA GLY A 64 -2.64 -10.57 0.09
C GLY A 64 -3.67 -9.47 0.21
N THR A 65 -4.22 -9.30 1.42
CA THR A 65 -5.20 -8.26 1.75
C THR A 65 -4.69 -7.43 2.92
N TYR A 66 -4.79 -6.10 2.79
CA TYR A 66 -4.27 -5.16 3.77
C TYR A 66 -5.34 -4.15 4.19
N GLN A 67 -5.22 -3.67 5.42
CA GLN A 67 -5.80 -2.40 5.81
C GLN A 67 -4.91 -1.28 5.27
N LEU A 68 -5.49 -0.37 4.49
CA LEU A 68 -4.77 0.72 3.85
C LEU A 68 -5.29 2.06 4.38
N THR A 69 -4.41 2.87 4.92
CA THR A 69 -4.72 4.25 5.31
C THR A 69 -4.04 5.21 4.35
N ILE A 70 -4.81 6.11 3.73
CA ILE A 70 -4.30 7.19 2.89
C ILE A 70 -4.63 8.52 3.56
N ARG A 71 -3.63 9.36 3.77
CA ARG A 71 -3.75 10.71 4.37
C ARG A 71 -3.01 11.73 3.54
N TYR A 72 -3.50 12.95 3.49
CA TYR A 72 -2.88 14.05 2.76
C TYR A 72 -2.27 15.04 3.75
N ASP A 73 -0.96 15.24 3.64
CA ASP A 73 -0.22 16.19 4.47
C ASP A 73 0.97 16.74 3.69
N GLN A 74 1.34 18.00 3.94
CA GLN A 74 2.49 18.67 3.31
C GLN A 74 2.49 18.55 1.78
N ASN A 75 1.32 18.74 1.16
CA ASN A 75 1.09 18.69 -0.28
C ASN A 75 1.32 17.33 -0.97
N CYS A 76 1.36 16.22 -0.21
CA CYS A 76 1.46 14.88 -0.77
C CYS A 76 0.57 13.89 0.00
N TYR A 77 0.33 12.73 -0.60
CA TYR A 77 -0.36 11.62 0.04
C TYR A 77 0.64 10.70 0.72
N HIS A 78 0.34 10.33 1.96
CA HIS A 78 1.06 9.36 2.77
C HIS A 78 0.21 8.10 2.88
N LEU A 79 0.79 6.95 2.56
CA LEU A 79 0.12 5.66 2.55
C LEU A 79 0.76 4.73 3.58
N LYS A 80 -0.08 3.96 4.28
CA LYS A 80 0.35 2.88 5.17
C LYS A 80 -0.47 1.64 4.90
N TRP A 81 0.19 0.51 4.72
CA TRP A 81 -0.43 -0.81 4.65
C TRP A 81 -0.19 -1.52 5.96
N ILE A 82 -1.27 -2.07 6.51
CA ILE A 82 -1.30 -2.68 7.83
C ILE A 82 -1.81 -4.10 7.67
N GLU A 83 -1.07 -5.03 8.26
CA GLU A 83 -1.37 -6.45 8.39
C GLU A 83 -1.15 -6.84 9.85
N ASP A 84 -2.10 -7.55 10.47
CA ASP A 84 -2.02 -7.94 11.88
C ASP A 84 -1.66 -6.81 12.86
N MET A 85 -2.23 -5.62 12.62
CA MET A 85 -1.97 -4.38 13.39
C MET A 85 -0.54 -3.82 13.26
N ILE A 86 0.27 -4.36 12.36
CA ILE A 86 1.65 -3.94 12.09
C ILE A 86 1.70 -3.23 10.73
N VAL A 87 2.38 -2.09 10.66
CA VAL A 87 2.65 -1.43 9.38
C VAL A 87 3.72 -2.19 8.62
N VAL A 88 3.35 -2.76 7.48
CA VAL A 88 4.21 -3.58 6.63
C VAL A 88 4.77 -2.81 5.43
N TYR A 89 4.08 -1.75 4.97
CA TYR A 89 4.57 -0.87 3.91
C TYR A 89 4.29 0.60 4.22
N PHE A 90 5.19 1.47 3.74
CA PHE A 90 4.97 2.91 3.64
C PHE A 90 5.02 3.35 2.19
N GLY A 91 4.23 4.38 1.85
CA GLY A 91 4.23 4.96 0.53
C GLY A 91 4.03 6.47 0.56
N ILE A 92 4.49 7.12 -0.50
CA ILE A 92 4.34 8.56 -0.71
C ILE A 92 3.98 8.81 -2.17
N GLY A 93 3.01 9.69 -2.40
CA GLY A 93 2.48 9.94 -3.74
C GLY A 93 1.91 11.32 -3.96
N ILE A 94 1.62 11.59 -5.23
CA ILE A 94 1.03 12.83 -5.71
C ILE A 94 -0.14 12.45 -6.63
N GLU A 95 -1.19 13.27 -6.57
CA GLU A 95 -2.31 13.15 -7.49
C GLU A 95 -1.99 13.86 -8.81
N LEU A 96 -2.18 13.15 -9.92
CA LEU A 96 -2.05 13.64 -11.28
C LEU A 96 -3.19 13.02 -12.10
N ASP A 97 -3.88 13.83 -12.91
CA ASP A 97 -4.96 13.36 -13.80
C ASP A 97 -6.03 12.49 -13.09
N ASN A 98 -6.42 12.88 -11.87
CA ASN A 98 -7.37 12.17 -11.00
C ASN A 98 -6.92 10.75 -10.59
N GLN A 99 -5.63 10.45 -10.70
CA GLN A 99 -4.99 9.22 -10.25
C GLN A 99 -3.96 9.54 -9.17
N LEU A 100 -3.83 8.65 -8.20
CA LEU A 100 -2.78 8.76 -7.18
C LEU A 100 -1.59 7.91 -7.61
N HIS A 101 -0.50 8.57 -8.02
CA HIS A 101 0.77 7.92 -8.34
C HIS A 101 1.66 7.93 -7.11
N PHE A 102 2.21 6.78 -6.73
CA PHE A 102 3.02 6.69 -5.51
C PHE A 102 4.10 5.63 -5.60
N GLY A 103 5.21 5.91 -4.92
CA GLY A 103 6.22 4.90 -4.58
C GLY A 103 5.91 4.28 -3.22
N TYR A 104 6.33 3.04 -3.01
CA TYR A 104 6.21 2.37 -1.71
C TYR A 104 7.43 1.51 -1.41
N ARG A 105 7.62 1.21 -0.13
CA ARG A 105 8.68 0.32 0.36
C ARG A 105 8.18 -0.55 1.51
N GLU A 106 8.79 -1.71 1.64
CA GLU A 106 8.61 -2.59 2.79
C GLU A 106 9.20 -1.99 4.07
N VAL A 107 8.55 -2.28 5.19
CA VAL A 107 9.04 -2.00 6.54
C VAL A 107 9.74 -3.25 7.07
N ILE A 108 11.07 -3.22 7.14
CA ILE A 108 11.83 -4.27 7.80
C ILE A 108 11.59 -4.14 9.31
N THR A 109 10.65 -4.93 9.83
CA THR A 109 10.47 -5.07 11.28
C THR A 109 11.58 -5.98 11.80
N GLN A 110 12.43 -5.46 12.69
CA GLN A 110 13.34 -6.32 13.46
C GLN A 110 12.46 -7.20 14.34
N LYS A 111 12.21 -8.46 13.94
CA LYS A 111 11.82 -9.48 14.92
C LYS A 111 12.94 -9.52 15.95
N THR A 112 12.63 -9.07 17.16
CA THR A 112 13.50 -9.12 18.33
C THR A 112 14.20 -10.48 18.38
N LEU A 113 15.50 -10.51 18.07
CA LEU A 113 16.39 -11.60 18.44
C LEU A 113 16.44 -11.62 19.98
N HIS A 114 15.46 -12.27 20.60
CA HIS A 114 15.64 -12.78 21.95
C HIS A 114 16.61 -13.96 21.85
N ILE A 115 17.90 -13.62 21.79
CA ILE A 115 18.93 -14.56 22.21
C ILE A 115 18.67 -14.76 23.69
N LYS A 116 17.98 -15.86 24.02
CA LYS A 116 18.10 -16.43 25.36
C LYS A 116 19.55 -16.87 25.49
N THR A 117 20.35 -16.03 26.11
CA THR A 117 21.58 -16.49 26.75
C THR A 117 21.12 -17.14 28.06
N ASP A 118 20.83 -18.44 27.99
CA ASP A 118 20.72 -19.24 29.21
C ASP A 118 22.12 -19.28 29.85
N ILE A 119 22.19 -18.78 31.08
CA ILE A 119 23.34 -18.81 31.99
C ILE A 119 23.38 -20.19 32.65
#